data_AF-A0A3M5WAA1-F1
#
_entry.id   AF-A0A3M5WAA1-F1
#
_cell.length_a   1.000
_cell.length_b   1.000
_cell.length_c   1.000
_cell.angle_alpha   90.00
_cell.angle_beta   90.00
_cell.angle_gamma   90.00
#
_symmetry.space_group_name_H-M   'P 1'
#
loop_
_entity.id
_entity.type
_entity.pdbx_description
1 polymer ?
#
loop_
_entity_poly.entity_id
_entity_poly.type
_entity_poly.pdbx_seq_one_letter_code
_entity_poly.pdbx_strand_id
1 'polypeptide(L)'
;MRVLHWEAGKPGAVENDQVRYSLGDHLGSSTLELDQQGGLISQESYYPFGGTAWWAARSAVEAKYKTVRYSGKERDASGLYYYGFRYYAPWLQRWINPDPAGVIGGNNRYGMVDNSPVSKVDPDGLMPKPYQGKGDEYEKKSEARNETILARGREQIRQMNQSNPQKMDQTLELMKLSYQGSISSLGASTADSKLLVGMVMGEESLHHLPTLKESYRSLDNIVNEYIGGERYNQFAITKGSIGHAYVTFTDPHKRIFLSNELVDKHTMGNALAVSHELSHLMDERTLDFAYLSSPLVKEKRATLSKAQLTSHFDGLAKASYRLSQGLENDYIFSRIKDVALRGQLKEAELMSLFEVSDAQDVKVERLSSPVVRANILRRNADSVAALGMLVSHKSLTAKLTSWGQYTHG
;
A
#
# COMPACT_ATOMS: atom_id res chain seq x y z
N MET A 1 -22.24 -18.66 -28.14
CA MET A 1 -23.31 -19.33 -28.93
C MET A 1 -24.28 -19.96 -27.95
N ARG A 2 -25.58 -19.90 -28.23
CA ARG A 2 -26.63 -20.61 -27.48
C ARG A 2 -27.48 -21.40 -28.48
N VAL A 3 -28.08 -22.50 -28.03
CA VAL A 3 -29.04 -23.29 -28.84
C VAL A 3 -30.33 -23.41 -28.04
N LEU A 4 -31.45 -23.10 -28.66
CA LEU A 4 -32.77 -23.29 -28.07
C LEU A 4 -33.35 -24.61 -28.55
N HIS A 5 -33.39 -25.60 -27.66
CA HIS A 5 -34.00 -26.91 -27.90
C HIS A 5 -35.26 -27.05 -27.03
N TRP A 6 -36.38 -27.37 -27.66
CA TRP A 6 -37.65 -27.67 -27.00
C TRP A 6 -37.95 -29.15 -27.06
N GLU A 7 -38.08 -29.78 -25.89
CA GLU A 7 -38.63 -31.13 -25.76
C GLU A 7 -40.16 -31.12 -25.88
N ALA A 8 -40.81 -30.03 -25.45
CA ALA A 8 -42.25 -29.80 -25.55
C ALA A 8 -42.55 -28.29 -25.59
N GLY A 9 -43.76 -27.92 -26.04
CA GLY A 9 -44.26 -26.53 -25.95
C GLY A 9 -43.51 -25.52 -26.83
N LYS A 10 -42.88 -25.97 -27.92
CA LYS A 10 -42.16 -25.10 -28.86
C LYS A 10 -43.11 -24.03 -29.45
N PRO A 11 -42.75 -22.74 -29.43
CA PRO A 11 -43.51 -21.72 -30.14
C PRO A 11 -43.56 -22.00 -31.65
N GLY A 12 -44.70 -21.72 -32.29
CA GLY A 12 -44.84 -21.89 -33.74
C GLY A 12 -43.89 -21.02 -34.57
N ALA A 13 -43.49 -19.86 -34.03
CA ALA A 13 -42.69 -18.85 -34.72
C ALA A 13 -41.15 -19.05 -34.62
N VAL A 14 -40.68 -20.10 -33.96
CA VAL A 14 -39.25 -20.38 -33.78
C VAL A 14 -38.97 -21.84 -34.11
N GLU A 15 -37.94 -22.10 -34.91
CA GLU A 15 -37.50 -23.46 -35.22
C GLU A 15 -36.95 -24.17 -33.98
N ASN A 16 -37.08 -25.50 -33.94
CA ASN A 16 -36.38 -26.26 -32.90
C ASN A 16 -34.87 -26.20 -33.18
N ASP A 17 -34.07 -26.37 -32.13
CA ASP A 17 -32.61 -26.32 -32.23
C ASP A 17 -32.06 -25.00 -32.82
N GLN A 18 -32.78 -23.89 -32.62
CA GLN A 18 -32.36 -22.58 -33.13
C GLN A 18 -31.02 -22.17 -32.50
N VAL A 19 -29.99 -22.05 -33.33
CA VAL A 19 -28.68 -21.51 -32.93
C VAL A 19 -28.74 -19.98 -32.90
N ARG A 20 -28.22 -19.40 -31.82
CA ARG A 20 -28.10 -17.95 -31.60
C ARG A 20 -26.65 -17.59 -31.32
N TYR A 21 -26.01 -16.91 -32.27
CA TYR A 21 -24.66 -16.36 -32.12
C TYR A 21 -24.76 -14.97 -31.50
N SER A 22 -24.08 -14.77 -30.37
CA SER A 22 -23.98 -13.46 -29.74
C SER A 22 -22.67 -12.81 -30.15
N LEU A 23 -22.75 -11.60 -30.69
CA LEU A 23 -21.59 -10.73 -30.87
C LEU A 23 -21.56 -9.71 -29.74
N GLY A 24 -20.38 -9.49 -29.17
CA GLY A 24 -20.18 -8.63 -28.01
C GLY A 24 -19.45 -7.34 -28.35
N ASP A 25 -19.61 -6.31 -27.52
CA ASP A 25 -18.69 -5.18 -27.48
C ASP A 25 -17.37 -5.53 -26.74
N HIS A 26 -16.49 -4.54 -26.56
CA HIS A 26 -15.20 -4.73 -25.88
C HIS A 26 -15.32 -5.08 -24.38
N LEU A 27 -16.50 -4.91 -23.79
CA LEU A 27 -16.81 -5.28 -22.40
C LEU A 27 -17.52 -6.64 -22.32
N GLY A 28 -17.80 -7.27 -23.47
CA GLY A 28 -18.52 -8.53 -23.57
C GLY A 28 -20.04 -8.39 -23.49
N SER A 29 -20.60 -7.18 -23.58
CA SER A 29 -22.06 -6.98 -23.62
C SER A 29 -22.63 -7.49 -24.94
N SER A 30 -23.72 -8.26 -24.90
CA SER A 30 -24.35 -8.86 -26.09
C SER A 30 -25.07 -7.81 -26.95
N THR A 31 -24.39 -7.27 -27.96
CA THR A 31 -24.92 -6.18 -28.81
C THR A 31 -25.75 -6.70 -29.99
N LEU A 32 -25.42 -7.86 -30.55
CA LEU A 32 -26.14 -8.49 -31.66
C LEU A 32 -26.38 -9.97 -31.40
N GLU A 33 -27.55 -10.47 -31.77
CA GLU A 33 -27.82 -11.90 -31.91
C GLU A 33 -28.12 -12.23 -33.38
N LEU A 34 -27.39 -13.21 -33.93
CA LEU A 34 -27.57 -13.72 -35.29
C LEU A 34 -28.02 -15.19 -35.26
N ASP A 35 -28.79 -15.60 -36.26
CA ASP A 35 -29.13 -17.02 -36.46
C ASP A 35 -28.02 -17.78 -37.19
N GLN A 36 -28.24 -19.08 -37.40
CA GLN A 36 -27.33 -19.99 -38.12
C GLN A 36 -27.05 -19.61 -39.57
N GLN A 37 -27.87 -18.77 -40.19
CA GLN A 37 -27.64 -18.24 -41.55
C GLN A 37 -27.00 -16.85 -41.52
N GLY A 38 -26.67 -16.31 -40.34
CA GLY A 38 -26.14 -14.95 -40.18
C GLY A 38 -27.23 -13.87 -40.25
N GLY A 39 -28.51 -14.25 -40.25
CA GLY A 39 -29.64 -13.32 -40.21
C GLY A 39 -29.77 -12.67 -38.83
N LEU A 40 -30.07 -11.37 -38.81
CA LEU A 40 -30.24 -10.61 -37.56
C LEU A 40 -31.49 -11.07 -36.79
N ILE A 41 -31.30 -11.50 -35.54
CA ILE A 41 -32.39 -11.83 -34.62
C ILE A 41 -32.72 -10.64 -33.74
N SER A 42 -31.70 -10.07 -33.06
CA SER A 42 -31.87 -8.92 -32.17
C SER A 42 -30.63 -8.02 -32.13
N GLN A 43 -30.85 -6.76 -31.79
CA GLN A 43 -29.80 -5.78 -31.54
C GLN A 43 -30.11 -4.98 -30.28
N GLU A 44 -29.10 -4.76 -29.45
CA GLU A 44 -29.24 -4.04 -28.17
C GLU A 44 -28.05 -3.09 -27.98
N SER A 45 -28.31 -1.93 -27.40
CA SER A 45 -27.30 -0.95 -27.00
C SER A 45 -27.51 -0.55 -25.55
N TYR A 46 -26.41 -0.28 -24.85
CA TYR A 46 -26.40 -0.06 -23.41
C TYR A 46 -25.94 1.37 -23.09
N TYR A 47 -26.55 1.99 -22.09
CA TYR A 47 -25.95 3.09 -21.36
C TYR A 47 -24.67 2.61 -20.66
N PRO A 48 -23.73 3.51 -20.29
CA PRO A 48 -22.46 3.13 -19.69
C PRO A 48 -22.57 2.17 -18.51
N PHE A 49 -23.60 2.32 -17.67
CA PHE A 49 -23.81 1.48 -16.48
C PHE A 49 -24.76 0.28 -16.70
N GLY A 50 -25.00 -0.11 -17.96
CA GLY A 50 -25.67 -1.36 -18.31
C GLY A 50 -27.20 -1.33 -18.38
N GLY A 51 -27.81 -0.16 -18.20
CA GLY A 51 -29.21 0.04 -18.60
C GLY A 51 -29.35 -0.07 -20.11
N THR A 52 -30.38 -0.75 -20.61
CA THR A 52 -30.65 -0.84 -22.05
C THR A 52 -31.07 0.54 -22.57
N ALA A 53 -30.26 1.13 -23.45
CA ALA A 53 -30.55 2.41 -24.10
C ALA A 53 -31.52 2.24 -25.28
N TRP A 54 -31.33 1.17 -26.04
CA TRP A 54 -32.20 0.79 -27.14
C TRP A 54 -32.16 -0.72 -27.36
N TRP A 55 -33.29 -1.29 -27.78
CA TRP A 55 -33.40 -2.71 -28.08
C TRP A 55 -34.46 -2.95 -29.17
N ALA A 56 -34.09 -3.78 -30.15
CA ALA A 56 -35.01 -4.25 -31.19
C ALA A 56 -34.77 -5.74 -31.47
N ALA A 57 -35.81 -6.43 -31.90
CA ALA A 57 -35.76 -7.81 -32.36
C ALA A 57 -36.70 -7.98 -33.57
N ARG A 58 -36.38 -8.93 -34.46
CA ARG A 58 -37.21 -9.18 -35.65
C ARG A 58 -38.57 -9.78 -35.31
N SER A 59 -38.73 -10.38 -34.13
CA SER A 59 -40.00 -10.89 -33.64
C SER A 59 -40.14 -10.76 -32.12
N ALA A 60 -41.37 -10.55 -31.65
CA ALA A 60 -41.69 -10.47 -30.23
C ALA A 60 -41.49 -11.82 -29.50
N VAL A 61 -41.54 -12.95 -30.22
CA VAL A 61 -41.33 -14.28 -29.66
C VAL A 61 -39.84 -14.52 -29.41
N GLU A 62 -38.98 -14.27 -30.41
CA GLU A 62 -37.53 -14.44 -30.25
C GLU A 62 -36.92 -13.47 -29.24
N ALA A 63 -37.51 -12.28 -29.09
CA ALA A 63 -37.11 -11.30 -28.09
C ALA A 63 -37.11 -11.86 -26.65
N LYS A 64 -38.02 -12.80 -26.34
CA LYS A 64 -38.19 -13.37 -24.99
C LYS A 64 -37.05 -14.29 -24.57
N TYR A 65 -36.27 -14.80 -25.52
CA TYR A 65 -35.22 -15.80 -25.25
C TYR A 65 -33.82 -15.20 -25.10
N LYS A 66 -33.69 -13.86 -25.10
CA LYS A 66 -32.43 -13.16 -24.80
C LYS A 66 -32.32 -12.83 -23.30
N THR A 67 -31.62 -13.70 -22.56
CA THR A 67 -31.39 -13.54 -21.11
C THR A 67 -30.05 -12.86 -20.79
N VAL A 68 -28.98 -13.21 -21.53
CA VAL A 68 -27.65 -12.61 -21.35
C VAL A 68 -27.49 -11.35 -22.17
N ARG A 69 -27.11 -10.26 -21.50
CA ARG A 69 -27.12 -8.90 -22.04
C ARG A 69 -25.81 -8.16 -21.70
N TYR A 70 -25.86 -7.17 -20.81
CA TYR A 70 -24.71 -6.34 -20.42
C TYR A 70 -23.59 -7.14 -19.74
N SER A 71 -22.33 -6.86 -20.10
CA SER A 71 -21.12 -7.53 -19.58
C SER A 71 -21.17 -9.07 -19.62
N GLY A 72 -21.93 -9.63 -20.56
CA GLY A 72 -22.14 -11.07 -20.67
C GLY A 72 -22.90 -11.68 -19.49
N LYS A 73 -23.65 -10.87 -18.73
CA LYS A 73 -24.44 -11.30 -17.56
C LYS A 73 -25.91 -11.46 -17.87
N GLU A 74 -26.54 -12.38 -17.15
CA GLU A 74 -27.98 -12.60 -17.22
C GLU A 74 -28.73 -11.46 -16.54
N ARG A 75 -29.75 -10.92 -17.22
CA ARG A 75 -30.70 -9.98 -16.65
C ARG A 75 -31.97 -10.74 -16.28
N ASP A 76 -32.23 -10.86 -14.99
CA ASP A 76 -33.43 -11.48 -14.45
C ASP A 76 -34.68 -10.60 -14.71
N ALA A 77 -35.87 -11.19 -14.56
CA ALA A 77 -37.17 -10.54 -14.59
C ALA A 77 -37.30 -9.36 -13.60
N SER A 78 -36.57 -9.38 -12.48
CA SER A 78 -36.46 -8.21 -11.57
C SER A 78 -35.76 -7.00 -12.20
N GLY A 79 -35.07 -7.21 -13.33
CA GLY A 79 -34.22 -6.24 -14.00
C GLY A 79 -32.78 -6.20 -13.49
N LEU A 80 -32.49 -6.90 -12.39
CA LEU A 80 -31.14 -7.03 -11.85
C LEU A 80 -30.28 -7.92 -12.74
N TYR A 81 -28.98 -7.63 -12.76
CA TYR A 81 -27.99 -8.51 -13.37
C TYR A 81 -27.37 -9.42 -12.32
N TYR A 82 -27.34 -10.72 -12.59
CA TYR A 82 -26.66 -11.70 -11.74
C TYR A 82 -25.20 -11.85 -12.18
N TYR A 83 -24.27 -11.47 -11.29
CA TYR A 83 -22.83 -11.55 -11.58
C TYR A 83 -22.15 -12.79 -10.98
N GLY A 84 -22.81 -13.50 -10.07
CA GLY A 84 -22.24 -14.62 -9.32
C GLY A 84 -22.37 -14.39 -7.82
N PHE A 85 -21.48 -13.57 -7.25
CA PHE A 85 -21.49 -13.25 -5.82
C PHE A 85 -22.42 -12.09 -5.45
N ARG A 86 -22.77 -11.24 -6.42
CA ARG A 86 -23.62 -10.07 -6.22
C ARG A 86 -24.67 -9.92 -7.32
N TYR A 87 -25.77 -9.28 -6.96
CA TYR A 87 -26.72 -8.74 -7.91
C TYR A 87 -26.46 -7.25 -8.13
N TYR A 88 -26.55 -6.82 -9.38
CA TYR A 88 -26.28 -5.45 -9.81
C TYR A 88 -27.56 -4.75 -10.29
N ALA A 89 -27.81 -3.53 -9.82
CA ALA A 89 -28.93 -2.70 -10.25
C ALA A 89 -28.45 -1.63 -11.25
N PRO A 90 -28.64 -1.83 -12.56
CA PRO A 90 -28.13 -0.90 -13.58
C PRO A 90 -28.76 0.50 -13.48
N TRP A 91 -30.00 0.61 -12.99
CA TRP A 91 -30.67 1.90 -12.79
C TRP A 91 -30.16 2.66 -11.55
N LEU A 92 -29.56 1.97 -10.58
CA LEU A 92 -28.90 2.59 -9.41
C LEU A 92 -27.39 2.77 -9.62
N GLN A 93 -26.84 2.19 -10.70
CA GLN A 93 -25.42 2.22 -11.05
C GLN A 93 -24.52 1.64 -9.94
N ARG A 94 -25.03 0.66 -9.18
CA ARG A 94 -24.36 0.08 -8.01
C ARG A 94 -24.82 -1.35 -7.71
N TRP A 95 -24.03 -2.04 -6.89
CA TRP A 95 -24.43 -3.33 -6.31
C TRP A 95 -25.58 -3.15 -5.31
N ILE A 96 -26.46 -4.15 -5.20
CA ILE A 96 -27.57 -4.11 -4.23
C ILE A 96 -27.18 -4.65 -2.86
N ASN A 97 -26.06 -5.37 -2.79
CA ASN A 97 -25.49 -5.92 -1.57
C ASN A 97 -24.01 -5.52 -1.46
N PRO A 98 -23.48 -5.36 -0.23
CA PRO A 98 -22.08 -4.98 -0.05
C PRO A 98 -21.14 -6.07 -0.57
N ASP A 99 -19.95 -5.65 -1.04
CA ASP A 99 -18.90 -6.55 -1.52
C ASP A 99 -18.54 -7.63 -0.47
N PRO A 100 -18.76 -8.92 -0.77
CA PRO A 100 -18.42 -9.99 0.16
C PRO A 100 -16.90 -10.19 0.30
N ALA A 101 -16.08 -9.68 -0.64
CA ALA A 101 -14.63 -9.63 -0.50
C ALA A 101 -14.15 -8.58 0.53
N GLY A 102 -15.06 -7.77 1.10
CA GLY A 102 -14.73 -6.78 2.11
C GLY A 102 -14.17 -5.48 1.53
N VAL A 103 -13.24 -4.85 2.24
CA VAL A 103 -12.62 -3.56 1.84
C VAL A 103 -11.52 -3.71 0.77
N ILE A 104 -11.37 -4.91 0.19
CA ILE A 104 -10.42 -5.19 -0.90
C ILE A 104 -10.65 -4.21 -2.07
N GLY A 105 -11.91 -3.86 -2.34
CA GLY A 105 -12.33 -2.91 -3.38
C GLY A 105 -12.31 -1.42 -3.03
N GLY A 106 -11.73 -1.04 -1.88
CA GLY A 106 -11.84 0.31 -1.33
C GLY A 106 -13.02 0.46 -0.35
N ASN A 107 -13.20 1.68 0.17
CA ASN A 107 -14.17 1.96 1.25
C ASN A 107 -15.64 1.87 0.78
N ASN A 108 -15.90 1.99 -0.53
CA ASN A 108 -17.25 1.91 -1.08
C ASN A 108 -17.61 0.47 -1.50
N ARG A 109 -18.27 -0.26 -0.60
CA ARG A 109 -18.68 -1.67 -0.82
C ARG A 109 -19.81 -1.87 -1.84
N TYR A 110 -20.39 -0.79 -2.35
CA TYR A 110 -21.48 -0.82 -3.33
C TYR A 110 -21.03 -0.31 -4.71
N GLY A 111 -19.80 0.19 -4.84
CA GLY A 111 -19.29 0.77 -6.08
C GLY A 111 -19.16 -0.24 -7.21
N MET A 112 -19.58 0.15 -8.41
CA MET A 112 -19.45 -0.65 -9.64
C MET A 112 -18.20 -0.24 -10.40
N VAL A 113 -17.22 -1.14 -10.51
CA VAL A 113 -15.99 -1.01 -11.33
C VAL A 113 -15.29 0.37 -11.27
N ASP A 114 -15.14 0.92 -10.06
CA ASP A 114 -14.56 2.25 -9.80
C ASP A 114 -15.20 3.39 -10.62
N ASN A 115 -16.51 3.30 -10.88
CA ASN A 115 -17.25 4.23 -11.73
C ASN A 115 -16.67 4.39 -13.16
N SER A 116 -15.93 3.39 -13.65
CA SER A 116 -15.36 3.39 -15.00
C SER A 116 -15.90 2.23 -15.85
N PRO A 117 -17.23 2.11 -16.04
CA PRO A 117 -17.85 0.94 -16.66
C PRO A 117 -17.63 0.86 -18.17
N VAL A 118 -17.14 1.93 -18.81
CA VAL A 118 -16.75 1.92 -20.23
C VAL A 118 -15.42 1.24 -20.48
N SER A 119 -14.60 1.00 -19.45
CA SER A 119 -13.25 0.44 -19.58
C SER A 119 -12.99 -0.78 -18.70
N LYS A 120 -13.87 -1.06 -17.73
CA LYS A 120 -13.70 -2.12 -16.72
C LYS A 120 -14.93 -3.03 -16.70
N VAL A 121 -14.70 -4.31 -16.46
CA VAL A 121 -15.73 -5.35 -16.31
C VAL A 121 -15.54 -6.03 -14.97
N ASP A 122 -16.61 -6.23 -14.20
CA ASP A 122 -16.59 -7.11 -13.03
C ASP A 122 -16.97 -8.54 -13.46
N PRO A 123 -16.08 -9.54 -13.41
CA PRO A 123 -16.37 -10.88 -13.91
C PRO A 123 -17.29 -11.69 -12.99
N ASP A 124 -17.33 -11.43 -11.69
CA ASP A 124 -17.99 -12.30 -10.71
C ASP A 124 -18.75 -11.53 -9.62
N GLY A 125 -18.67 -10.21 -9.64
CA GLY A 125 -19.19 -9.36 -8.59
C GLY A 125 -18.23 -9.27 -7.41
N LEU A 126 -16.91 -9.33 -7.63
CA LEU A 126 -15.87 -9.15 -6.60
C LEU A 126 -14.77 -8.17 -7.01
N MET A 127 -14.91 -7.48 -8.15
CA MET A 127 -14.00 -6.40 -8.52
C MET A 127 -14.37 -5.11 -7.75
N PRO A 128 -13.39 -4.26 -7.38
CA PRO A 128 -12.01 -4.20 -7.84
C PRO A 128 -11.09 -5.21 -7.14
N LYS A 129 -10.33 -6.02 -7.89
CA LYS A 129 -9.12 -6.60 -7.32
C LYS A 129 -8.10 -5.45 -7.28
N PRO A 130 -7.75 -4.92 -6.10
CA PRO A 130 -6.74 -3.88 -5.99
C PRO A 130 -5.46 -4.43 -6.59
N TYR A 131 -4.65 -3.57 -7.19
CA TYR A 131 -3.35 -3.98 -7.71
C TYR A 131 -2.56 -4.67 -6.60
N GLN A 132 -2.34 -5.98 -6.76
CA GLN A 132 -1.57 -6.81 -5.83
C GLN A 132 -0.17 -7.11 -6.38
N GLY A 133 0.16 -6.59 -7.57
CA GLY A 133 1.47 -6.72 -8.19
C GLY A 133 1.88 -8.12 -8.64
N LYS A 134 0.92 -9.05 -8.72
CA LYS A 134 1.18 -10.43 -9.13
C LYS A 134 1.84 -10.49 -10.51
N GLY A 135 3.09 -10.97 -10.56
CA GLY A 135 3.85 -11.18 -11.80
C GLY A 135 4.32 -9.90 -12.49
N ASP A 136 4.29 -8.76 -11.79
CA ASP A 136 4.84 -7.51 -12.31
C ASP A 136 6.38 -7.48 -12.29
N GLU A 137 6.96 -6.38 -12.79
CA GLU A 137 8.42 -6.25 -12.86
C GLU A 137 9.13 -6.24 -11.50
N TYR A 138 8.46 -5.83 -10.41
CA TYR A 138 9.08 -5.72 -9.09
C TYR A 138 9.02 -7.06 -8.34
N GLU A 139 7.95 -7.84 -8.51
CA GLU A 139 7.94 -9.24 -8.10
C GLU A 139 9.00 -10.03 -8.86
N LYS A 140 9.15 -9.81 -10.17
CA LYS A 140 10.25 -10.43 -10.93
C LYS A 140 11.64 -10.01 -10.42
N LYS A 141 11.83 -8.75 -10.01
CA LYS A 141 13.07 -8.29 -9.36
C LYS A 141 13.29 -8.99 -8.01
N SER A 142 12.23 -9.21 -7.23
CA SER A 142 12.25 -10.00 -6.00
C SER A 142 12.67 -11.45 -6.28
N GLU A 143 12.03 -12.10 -7.23
CA GLU A 143 12.37 -13.46 -7.67
C GLU A 143 13.81 -13.58 -8.16
N ALA A 144 14.31 -12.59 -8.91
CA ALA A 144 15.70 -12.53 -9.35
C ALA A 144 16.72 -12.42 -8.21
N ARG A 145 16.29 -11.97 -7.01
CA ARG A 145 17.09 -12.00 -5.78
C ARG A 145 16.89 -13.28 -4.95
N ASN A 146 16.20 -14.28 -5.50
CA ASN A 146 15.78 -15.51 -4.80
C ASN A 146 14.79 -15.27 -3.64
N GLU A 147 14.05 -14.16 -3.68
CA GLU A 147 12.99 -13.89 -2.72
C GLU A 147 11.67 -14.52 -3.18
N THR A 148 10.99 -15.26 -2.32
CA THR A 148 9.68 -15.86 -2.61
C THR A 148 8.55 -15.03 -2.02
N ILE A 149 7.56 -14.62 -2.84
CA ILE A 149 6.38 -13.88 -2.36
C ILE A 149 5.43 -14.83 -1.63
N LEU A 150 5.22 -14.59 -0.33
CA LEU A 150 4.35 -15.38 0.53
C LEU A 150 2.93 -14.80 0.67
N ALA A 151 2.80 -13.48 0.65
CA ALA A 151 1.51 -12.79 0.78
C ALA A 151 1.54 -11.44 0.06
N ARG A 152 0.40 -11.02 -0.48
CA ARG A 152 0.19 -9.73 -1.18
C ARG A 152 -0.96 -8.96 -0.55
N GLY A 153 -0.72 -7.70 -0.26
CA GLY A 153 -1.67 -6.81 0.41
C GLY A 153 -1.96 -7.22 1.85
N ARG A 154 -2.67 -6.35 2.56
CA ARG A 154 -2.93 -6.53 3.99
C ARG A 154 -3.80 -7.75 4.27
N GLU A 155 -4.74 -8.07 3.38
CA GLU A 155 -5.65 -9.19 3.58
C GLU A 155 -4.96 -10.55 3.55
N GLN A 156 -4.05 -10.80 2.60
CA GLN A 156 -3.28 -12.05 2.62
C GLN A 156 -2.30 -12.08 3.80
N ILE A 157 -1.77 -10.92 4.22
CA ILE A 157 -0.92 -10.82 5.42
C ILE A 157 -1.70 -11.20 6.68
N ARG A 158 -2.95 -10.74 6.84
CA ARG A 158 -3.83 -11.14 7.94
C ARG A 158 -4.04 -12.65 7.97
N GLN A 159 -4.28 -13.26 6.81
CA GLN A 159 -4.50 -14.71 6.67
C GLN A 159 -3.23 -15.51 6.96
N MET A 160 -2.06 -14.99 6.56
CA MET A 160 -0.75 -15.59 6.80
C MET A 160 -0.38 -15.56 8.29
N ASN A 161 -0.60 -14.44 8.99
CA ASN A 161 -0.24 -14.29 10.40
C ASN A 161 -1.39 -14.69 11.34
N GLN A 162 -1.68 -15.99 11.41
CA GLN A 162 -2.78 -16.51 12.22
C GLN A 162 -2.64 -16.20 13.72
N SER A 163 -1.40 -16.05 14.22
CA SER A 163 -1.14 -15.78 15.64
C SER A 163 -1.50 -14.34 16.05
N ASN A 164 -1.36 -13.39 15.13
CA ASN A 164 -1.81 -12.02 15.30
C ASN A 164 -2.21 -11.42 13.94
N PRO A 165 -3.45 -11.68 13.47
CA PRO A 165 -3.92 -11.16 12.20
C PRO A 165 -3.94 -9.63 12.13
N GLN A 166 -3.98 -8.95 13.28
CA GLN A 166 -4.01 -7.48 13.37
C GLN A 166 -2.61 -6.84 13.40
N LYS A 167 -1.51 -7.63 13.35
CA LYS A 167 -0.13 -7.14 13.51
C LYS A 167 0.19 -5.96 12.58
N MET A 168 -0.21 -6.04 11.31
CA MET A 168 0.08 -4.99 10.34
C MET A 168 -0.73 -3.71 10.63
N ASP A 169 -1.99 -3.86 11.05
CA ASP A 169 -2.84 -2.72 11.42
C ASP A 169 -2.28 -2.00 12.65
N GLN A 170 -1.89 -2.77 13.66
CA GLN A 170 -1.24 -2.26 14.87
C GLN A 170 0.07 -1.55 14.54
N THR A 171 0.85 -2.09 13.60
CA THR A 171 2.10 -1.47 13.11
C THR A 171 1.82 -0.09 12.51
N LEU A 172 0.86 0.01 11.58
CA LEU A 172 0.50 1.28 10.94
C LEU A 172 -0.11 2.28 11.94
N GLU A 173 -0.87 1.81 12.92
CA GLU A 173 -1.42 2.66 13.98
C GLU A 173 -0.32 3.25 14.88
N LEU A 174 0.69 2.47 15.26
CA LEU A 174 1.84 3.00 16.00
C LEU A 174 2.59 4.06 15.20
N MET A 175 2.73 3.86 13.89
CA MET A 175 3.39 4.84 13.03
C MET A 175 2.60 6.14 12.93
N LYS A 176 1.29 6.06 12.73
CA LYS A 176 0.41 7.23 12.77
C LYS A 176 0.53 7.98 14.09
N LEU A 177 0.49 7.27 15.22
CA LEU A 177 0.70 7.89 16.54
C LEU A 177 2.08 8.54 16.67
N SER A 178 3.12 7.89 16.15
CA SER A 178 4.49 8.41 16.11
C SER A 178 4.57 9.74 15.35
N TYR A 179 3.95 9.81 14.17
CA TYR A 179 3.97 11.02 13.34
C TYR A 179 3.14 12.14 13.94
N GLN A 180 1.93 11.85 14.43
CA GLN A 180 1.07 12.86 15.08
C GLN A 180 1.69 13.41 16.37
N GLY A 181 2.32 12.56 17.18
CA GLY A 181 3.07 12.96 18.36
C GLY A 181 4.27 13.84 18.02
N SER A 182 4.96 13.54 16.90
CA SER A 182 6.07 14.35 16.39
C SER A 182 5.61 15.71 15.90
N ILE A 183 4.54 15.78 15.10
CA ILE A 183 3.96 17.05 14.62
C ILE A 183 3.61 17.98 15.79
N SER A 184 2.99 17.41 16.83
CA SER A 184 2.56 18.14 18.02
C SER A 184 3.78 18.61 18.83
N SER A 185 4.72 17.72 19.12
CA SER A 185 5.88 17.99 19.97
C SER A 185 6.90 18.94 19.33
N LEU A 186 7.13 18.82 18.02
CA LEU A 186 7.99 19.73 17.26
C LEU A 186 7.31 21.11 17.12
N GLY A 187 6.00 21.14 16.89
CA GLY A 187 5.23 22.38 16.85
C GLY A 187 5.22 23.13 18.18
N ALA A 188 5.15 22.42 19.31
CA ALA A 188 5.24 23.00 20.65
C ALA A 188 6.69 23.39 21.03
N SER A 189 7.70 22.78 20.39
CA SER A 189 9.11 23.09 20.60
C SER A 189 9.53 23.04 22.08
N THR A 190 9.07 22.01 22.80
CA THR A 190 9.38 21.79 24.22
C THR A 190 10.86 21.48 24.43
N ALA A 191 11.34 21.63 25.68
CA ALA A 191 12.73 21.28 26.02
C ALA A 191 13.05 19.81 25.69
N ASP A 192 12.12 18.90 26.00
CA ASP A 192 12.27 17.46 25.70
C ASP A 192 12.36 17.19 24.19
N SER A 193 11.51 17.83 23.37
CA SER A 193 11.54 17.59 21.92
C SER A 193 12.80 18.18 21.27
N LYS A 194 13.26 19.34 21.74
CA LYS A 194 14.56 19.91 21.32
C LYS A 194 15.72 19.02 21.70
N LEU A 195 15.76 18.51 22.93
CA LEU A 195 16.80 17.57 23.37
C LEU A 195 16.84 16.34 22.47
N LEU A 196 15.69 15.73 22.17
CA LEU A 196 15.62 14.55 21.30
C LEU A 196 16.04 14.87 19.86
N VAL A 197 15.68 16.03 19.31
CA VAL A 197 16.15 16.47 17.99
C VAL A 197 17.67 16.63 17.97
N GLY A 198 18.24 17.32 18.97
CA GLY A 198 19.69 17.48 19.11
C GLY A 198 20.41 16.14 19.23
N MET A 199 19.87 15.21 20.02
CA MET A 199 20.41 13.87 20.18
C MET A 199 20.37 13.05 18.89
N VAL A 200 19.24 13.05 18.17
CA VAL A 200 19.03 12.15 17.03
C VAL A 200 19.56 12.71 15.71
N MET A 201 19.43 14.02 15.51
CA MET A 201 19.72 14.70 14.24
C MET A 201 20.77 15.80 14.38
N GLY A 202 21.38 15.98 15.56
CA GLY A 202 22.36 17.03 15.83
C GLY A 202 21.72 18.37 16.21
N GLU A 203 22.43 19.15 17.02
CA GLU A 203 21.98 20.48 17.52
C GLU A 203 21.60 21.44 16.39
N GLU A 204 22.34 21.42 15.27
CA GLU A 204 22.05 22.27 14.10
C GLU A 204 20.65 22.01 13.50
N SER A 205 20.08 20.81 13.72
CA SER A 205 18.71 20.50 13.28
C SER A 205 17.64 21.28 14.05
N LEU A 206 17.96 21.91 15.19
CA LEU A 206 17.04 22.79 15.91
C LEU A 206 16.66 24.04 15.12
N HIS A 207 17.50 24.48 14.19
CA HIS A 207 17.17 25.57 13.26
C HIS A 207 16.14 25.15 12.19
N HIS A 208 15.84 23.85 12.08
CA HIS A 208 14.97 23.26 11.06
C HIS A 208 13.71 22.60 11.62
N LEU A 209 13.31 22.90 12.87
CA LEU A 209 12.10 22.33 13.48
C LEU A 209 10.82 22.54 12.65
N PRO A 210 10.57 23.71 12.01
CA PRO A 210 9.39 23.87 11.15
C PRO A 210 9.40 22.92 9.96
N THR A 211 10.53 22.78 9.27
CA THR A 211 10.67 21.86 8.13
C THR A 211 10.49 20.40 8.57
N LEU A 212 11.13 20.00 9.68
CA LEU A 212 10.97 18.65 10.25
C LEU A 212 9.52 18.34 10.59
N LYS A 213 8.78 19.31 11.14
CA LYS A 213 7.34 19.15 11.39
C LYS A 213 6.56 18.90 10.10
N GLU A 214 6.87 19.59 9.01
CA GLU A 214 6.23 19.34 7.71
C GLU A 214 6.60 17.95 7.15
N SER A 215 7.84 17.48 7.34
CA SER A 215 8.22 16.10 6.99
C SER A 215 7.35 15.07 7.70
N TYR A 216 7.06 15.26 9.00
CA TYR A 216 6.16 14.37 9.74
C TYR A 216 4.69 14.50 9.31
N ARG A 217 4.23 15.66 8.85
CA ARG A 217 2.91 15.79 8.21
C ARG A 217 2.83 15.02 6.90
N SER A 218 3.88 15.07 6.09
CA SER A 218 3.99 14.24 4.89
C SER A 218 3.90 12.75 5.25
N LEU A 219 4.61 12.31 6.29
CA LEU A 219 4.54 10.93 6.78
C LEU A 219 3.15 10.54 7.30
N ASP A 220 2.46 11.43 8.01
CA ASP A 220 1.08 11.19 8.47
C ASP A 220 0.12 11.03 7.29
N ASN A 221 0.24 11.85 6.25
CA ASN A 221 -0.53 11.71 5.03
C ASN A 221 -0.23 10.38 4.32
N ILE A 222 1.05 10.04 4.17
CA ILE A 222 1.49 8.80 3.53
C ILE A 222 0.94 7.58 4.29
N VAL A 223 1.07 7.52 5.62
CA VAL A 223 0.59 6.35 6.38
C VAL A 223 -0.93 6.22 6.32
N ASN A 224 -1.68 7.32 6.23
CA ASN A 224 -3.13 7.28 6.05
C ASN A 224 -3.53 6.59 4.74
N GLU A 225 -2.76 6.75 3.66
CA GLU A 225 -2.98 6.02 2.40
C GLU A 225 -2.83 4.50 2.56
N TYR A 226 -1.87 4.04 3.39
CA TYR A 226 -1.72 2.60 3.69
C TYR A 226 -2.74 2.09 4.72
N ILE A 227 -3.28 2.95 5.57
CA ILE A 227 -4.31 2.59 6.56
C ILE A 227 -5.67 2.39 5.90
N GLY A 228 -6.08 3.27 4.99
CA GLY A 228 -7.43 3.26 4.42
C GLY A 228 -7.60 3.98 3.09
N GLY A 229 -6.51 4.38 2.43
CA GLY A 229 -6.51 5.03 1.12
C GLY A 229 -6.12 4.08 -0.02
N GLU A 230 -5.62 4.64 -1.12
CA GLU A 230 -5.34 3.88 -2.35
C GLU A 230 -4.19 2.88 -2.18
N ARG A 231 -3.32 3.11 -1.19
CA ARG A 231 -2.16 2.26 -0.90
C ARG A 231 -2.45 1.13 0.09
N TYR A 232 -3.71 0.91 0.47
CA TYR A 232 -4.12 -0.10 1.47
C TYR A 232 -3.49 -1.48 1.22
N ASN A 233 -3.48 -1.97 -0.02
CA ASN A 233 -2.95 -3.28 -0.39
C ASN A 233 -1.52 -3.26 -0.95
N GLN A 234 -0.80 -2.14 -0.82
CA GLN A 234 0.54 -2.00 -1.38
C GLN A 234 1.64 -2.55 -0.44
N PHE A 235 1.48 -3.82 -0.05
CA PHE A 235 2.44 -4.59 0.74
C PHE A 235 2.71 -5.94 0.10
N ALA A 236 3.90 -6.48 0.29
CA ALA A 236 4.21 -7.87 -0.02
C ALA A 236 5.09 -8.49 1.08
N ILE A 237 4.85 -9.76 1.41
CA ILE A 237 5.73 -10.52 2.29
C ILE A 237 6.64 -11.40 1.45
N THR A 238 7.93 -11.34 1.74
CA THR A 238 8.98 -12.10 1.05
C THR A 238 9.68 -13.04 2.01
N LYS A 239 9.99 -14.26 1.55
CA LYS A 239 10.90 -15.19 2.20
C LYS A 239 12.27 -15.11 1.53
N GLY A 240 13.34 -15.15 2.33
CA GLY A 240 14.71 -15.08 1.82
C GLY A 240 15.22 -13.65 1.55
N SER A 241 14.49 -12.64 2.02
CA SER A 241 14.93 -11.24 1.91
C SER A 241 16.24 -11.00 2.66
N ILE A 242 17.11 -10.22 2.03
CA ILE A 242 18.42 -9.84 2.59
C ILE A 242 18.25 -8.77 3.70
N GLY A 243 17.09 -8.09 3.75
CA GLY A 243 16.77 -7.04 4.71
C GLY A 243 15.45 -7.28 5.45
N HIS A 244 15.13 -6.39 6.39
CA HIS A 244 13.87 -6.45 7.13
C HIS A 244 12.68 -5.96 6.29
N ALA A 245 12.89 -4.91 5.50
CA ALA A 245 11.93 -4.34 4.58
C ALA A 245 12.68 -3.62 3.46
N TYR A 246 11.97 -3.27 2.38
CA TYR A 246 12.44 -2.33 1.36
C TYR A 246 11.28 -1.77 0.54
N VAL A 247 11.50 -0.58 -0.03
CA VAL A 247 10.72 -0.02 -1.15
C VAL A 247 11.58 0.06 -2.41
N THR A 248 10.95 -0.05 -3.57
CA THR A 248 11.62 0.27 -4.84
C THR A 248 11.16 1.63 -5.32
N PHE A 249 12.06 2.61 -5.44
CA PHE A 249 11.69 4.00 -5.79
C PHE A 249 10.92 4.14 -7.10
N THR A 250 11.23 3.28 -8.08
CA THR A 250 10.57 3.30 -9.38
C THR A 250 9.19 2.64 -9.35
N ASP A 251 8.83 1.90 -8.29
CA ASP A 251 7.51 1.28 -8.18
C ASP A 251 6.42 2.37 -8.17
N PRO A 252 5.58 2.46 -9.20
CA PRO A 252 4.54 3.49 -9.26
C PRO A 252 3.48 3.29 -8.17
N HIS A 253 3.34 2.06 -7.66
CA HIS A 253 2.40 1.71 -6.59
C HIS A 253 3.00 1.89 -5.20
N LYS A 254 4.30 2.21 -5.11
CA LYS A 254 5.02 2.45 -3.85
C LYS A 254 4.87 1.29 -2.87
N ARG A 255 4.97 0.05 -3.34
CA ARG A 255 4.82 -1.12 -2.45
C ARG A 255 5.97 -1.23 -1.47
N ILE A 256 5.61 -1.69 -0.28
CA ILE A 256 6.55 -2.01 0.80
C ILE A 256 6.67 -3.52 0.88
N PHE A 257 7.87 -4.02 0.60
CA PHE A 257 8.20 -5.44 0.73
C PHE A 257 8.76 -5.67 2.14
N LEU A 258 8.19 -6.63 2.86
CA LEU A 258 8.59 -6.99 4.22
C LEU A 258 9.14 -8.41 4.21
N SER A 259 10.19 -8.64 4.98
CA SER A 259 10.65 -10.00 5.26
C SER A 259 9.63 -10.72 6.13
N ASN A 260 9.39 -12.00 5.83
CA ASN A 260 8.54 -12.87 6.66
C ASN A 260 9.04 -12.93 8.11
N GLU A 261 10.36 -12.85 8.32
CA GLU A 261 10.95 -12.85 9.66
C GLU A 261 10.60 -11.59 10.47
N LEU A 262 10.37 -10.45 9.79
CA LEU A 262 9.98 -9.20 10.46
C LEU A 262 8.55 -9.31 10.99
N VAL A 263 7.63 -9.93 10.25
CA VAL A 263 6.22 -10.08 10.66
C VAL A 263 6.08 -10.84 11.99
N ASP A 264 7.03 -11.74 12.29
CA ASP A 264 7.11 -12.50 13.53
C ASP A 264 7.69 -11.72 14.72
N LYS A 265 8.22 -10.50 14.50
CA LYS A 265 8.82 -9.67 15.56
C LYS A 265 7.76 -8.89 16.33
N HIS A 266 8.22 -8.28 17.42
CA HIS A 266 7.39 -7.38 18.22
C HIS A 266 6.90 -6.20 17.37
N THR A 267 5.65 -5.79 17.59
CA THR A 267 4.96 -4.78 16.77
C THR A 267 5.70 -3.44 16.72
N MET A 268 6.39 -3.08 17.79
CA MET A 268 7.22 -1.88 17.84
C MET A 268 8.46 -1.97 16.92
N GLY A 269 9.06 -3.16 16.77
CA GLY A 269 10.14 -3.39 15.80
C GLY A 269 9.65 -3.28 14.37
N ASN A 270 8.45 -3.80 14.09
CA ASN A 270 7.81 -3.64 12.78
C ASN A 270 7.53 -2.16 12.51
N ALA A 271 7.06 -1.40 13.50
CA ALA A 271 6.78 0.03 13.35
C ALA A 271 8.05 0.84 13.04
N LEU A 272 9.18 0.50 13.66
CA LEU A 272 10.46 1.14 13.34
C LEU A 272 10.88 0.86 11.89
N ALA A 273 10.83 -0.41 11.46
CA ALA A 273 11.22 -0.81 10.11
C ALA A 273 10.27 -0.24 9.04
N VAL A 274 8.95 -0.31 9.23
CA VAL A 274 7.98 0.24 8.27
C VAL A 274 8.04 1.77 8.26
N SER A 275 8.33 2.43 9.39
CA SER A 275 8.55 3.89 9.42
C SER A 275 9.79 4.32 8.65
N HIS A 276 10.85 3.52 8.67
CA HIS A 276 12.00 3.74 7.81
C HIS A 276 11.55 3.70 6.34
N GLU A 277 10.83 2.65 5.92
CA GLU A 277 10.35 2.52 4.53
C GLU A 277 9.40 3.64 4.08
N LEU A 278 8.50 4.12 4.95
CA LEU A 278 7.61 5.23 4.59
C LEU A 278 8.36 6.54 4.38
N SER A 279 9.48 6.75 5.06
CA SER A 279 10.27 7.98 4.91
C SER A 279 10.90 8.12 3.53
N HIS A 280 11.16 7.01 2.85
CA HIS A 280 11.60 6.98 1.46
C HIS A 280 10.54 7.47 0.46
N LEU A 281 9.27 7.55 0.87
CA LEU A 281 8.13 7.91 0.03
C LEU A 281 7.75 9.39 0.12
N MET A 282 8.45 10.17 0.94
CA MET A 282 8.30 11.62 1.03
C MET A 282 8.81 12.31 -0.25
N ASP A 283 8.31 13.52 -0.53
CA ASP A 283 8.78 14.34 -1.66
C ASP A 283 10.28 14.68 -1.52
N GLU A 284 10.67 15.18 -0.34
CA GLU A 284 12.06 15.20 0.10
C GLU A 284 12.44 13.84 0.67
N ARG A 285 12.59 12.84 -0.21
CA ARG A 285 12.86 11.46 0.23
C ARG A 285 14.10 11.37 1.11
N THR A 286 14.02 10.49 2.10
CA THR A 286 15.17 10.03 2.87
C THR A 286 15.96 8.97 2.11
N LEU A 287 17.19 8.74 2.53
CA LEU A 287 18.10 7.71 2.01
C LEU A 287 18.78 6.95 3.16
N ASP A 288 19.44 5.84 2.82
CA ASP A 288 20.13 4.95 3.77
C ASP A 288 21.56 5.42 4.08
N PHE A 289 21.69 6.62 4.64
CA PHE A 289 23.00 7.18 4.99
C PHE A 289 23.61 6.54 6.23
N ALA A 290 22.80 5.98 7.13
CA ALA A 290 23.26 5.19 8.26
C ALA A 290 22.13 4.34 8.84
N TYR A 291 22.42 3.07 9.13
CA TYR A 291 21.51 2.22 9.89
C TYR A 291 21.75 2.36 11.39
N LEU A 292 20.67 2.39 12.17
CA LEU A 292 20.77 2.39 13.62
C LEU A 292 20.87 0.96 14.14
N SER A 293 21.91 0.69 14.93
CA SER A 293 22.03 -0.58 15.65
C SER A 293 21.01 -0.62 16.80
N SER A 294 19.76 -1.00 16.48
CA SER A 294 18.68 -1.17 17.45
C SER A 294 18.30 -2.65 17.58
N PRO A 295 18.32 -3.24 18.81
CA PRO A 295 17.83 -4.60 19.02
C PRO A 295 16.31 -4.70 18.88
N LEU A 296 15.59 -3.58 18.82
CA LEU A 296 14.13 -3.53 18.78
C LEU A 296 13.54 -4.24 17.56
N VAL A 297 14.16 -4.10 16.38
CA VAL A 297 13.73 -4.82 15.15
C VAL A 297 13.98 -6.34 15.23
N LYS A 298 14.77 -6.80 16.21
CA LYS A 298 15.06 -8.22 16.46
C LYS A 298 14.24 -8.80 17.61
N GLU A 299 13.48 -7.98 18.34
CA GLU A 299 12.70 -8.38 19.49
C GLU A 299 11.58 -9.36 19.10
N LYS A 300 11.48 -10.49 19.80
CA LYS A 300 10.52 -11.57 19.51
C LYS A 300 9.44 -11.71 20.57
N ARG A 301 9.61 -11.12 21.76
CA ARG A 301 8.60 -11.19 22.81
C ARG A 301 7.33 -10.50 22.33
N ALA A 302 6.17 -11.11 22.60
CA ALA A 302 4.87 -10.51 22.29
C ALA A 302 4.52 -9.34 23.23
N THR A 303 5.04 -9.39 24.45
CA THR A 303 4.80 -8.39 25.50
C THR A 303 6.15 -7.98 26.11
N LEU A 304 6.33 -6.68 26.33
CA LEU A 304 7.55 -6.13 26.95
C LEU A 304 7.26 -5.55 28.34
N SER A 305 8.15 -5.80 29.29
CA SER A 305 8.13 -5.09 30.57
C SER A 305 8.62 -3.65 30.42
N LYS A 306 8.32 -2.81 31.41
CA LYS A 306 8.90 -1.46 31.53
C LYS A 306 10.42 -1.43 31.31
N ALA A 307 11.15 -2.29 32.01
CA ALA A 307 12.62 -2.33 31.90
C ALA A 307 13.10 -2.69 30.48
N GLN A 308 12.43 -3.64 29.82
CA GLN A 308 12.78 -4.05 28.46
C GLN A 308 12.49 -2.94 27.44
N LEU A 309 11.31 -2.31 27.53
CA LEU A 309 10.94 -1.24 26.61
C LEU A 309 11.83 0.00 26.79
N THR A 310 12.12 0.39 28.04
CA THR A 310 13.08 1.47 28.33
C THR A 310 14.46 1.14 27.76
N SER A 311 14.95 -0.08 27.93
CA SER A 311 16.25 -0.49 27.37
C SER A 311 16.31 -0.37 25.84
N HIS A 312 15.22 -0.71 25.14
CA HIS A 312 15.13 -0.54 23.69
C HIS A 312 15.17 0.93 23.27
N PHE A 313 14.42 1.82 23.94
CA PHE A 313 14.45 3.26 23.65
C PHE A 313 15.80 3.89 23.98
N ASP A 314 16.42 3.51 25.11
CA ASP A 314 17.76 3.98 25.47
C ASP A 314 18.81 3.54 24.45
N GLY A 315 18.73 2.30 23.97
CA GLY A 315 19.60 1.79 22.91
C GLY A 315 19.45 2.59 21.61
N LEU A 316 18.20 2.86 21.21
CA LEU A 316 17.90 3.66 20.02
C LEU A 316 18.42 5.10 20.14
N ALA A 317 18.21 5.74 21.29
CA ALA A 317 18.71 7.08 21.57
C ALA A 317 20.24 7.14 21.56
N LYS A 318 20.91 6.16 22.19
CA LYS A 318 22.38 6.05 22.20
C LYS A 318 22.95 5.84 20.80
N ALA A 319 22.37 4.94 20.00
CA ALA A 319 22.81 4.71 18.63
C ALA A 319 22.69 5.99 17.78
N SER A 320 21.57 6.72 17.92
CA SER A 320 21.35 7.99 17.22
C SER A 320 22.34 9.07 17.65
N TYR A 321 22.61 9.16 18.96
CA TYR A 321 23.57 10.11 19.51
C TYR A 321 24.99 9.88 18.99
N ARG A 322 25.42 8.62 18.83
CA ARG A 322 26.75 8.33 18.24
C ARG A 322 26.90 8.91 16.83
N LEU A 323 25.86 8.82 16.01
CA LEU A 323 25.86 9.41 14.65
C LEU A 323 25.91 10.93 14.72
N SER A 324 25.05 11.58 15.53
CA SER A 324 24.99 13.04 15.62
C SER A 324 26.26 13.67 16.18
N GLN A 325 26.98 12.96 17.05
CA GLN A 325 28.28 13.37 17.58
C GLN A 325 29.46 13.06 16.65
N GLY A 326 29.22 12.46 15.49
CA GLY A 326 30.26 12.15 14.50
C GLY A 326 31.20 11.00 14.89
N LEU A 327 30.77 10.14 15.83
CA LEU A 327 31.56 8.98 16.27
C LEU A 327 31.60 7.84 15.24
N GLU A 328 30.84 7.98 14.16
CA GLU A 328 30.65 6.98 13.10
C GLU A 328 30.78 7.62 11.70
N ASN A 329 31.55 8.71 11.58
CA ASN A 329 31.67 9.47 10.33
C ASN A 329 32.18 8.61 9.17
N ASP A 330 33.18 7.76 9.38
CA ASP A 330 33.68 6.84 8.35
C ASP A 330 32.59 5.88 7.85
N TYR A 331 31.77 5.37 8.78
CA TYR A 331 30.64 4.52 8.45
C TYR A 331 29.60 5.29 7.63
N ILE A 332 29.14 6.45 8.10
CA ILE A 332 28.18 7.31 7.38
C ILE A 332 28.70 7.61 5.96
N PHE A 333 29.97 7.99 5.85
CA PHE A 333 30.57 8.33 4.57
C PHE A 333 30.63 7.14 3.61
N SER A 334 30.96 5.94 4.12
CA SER A 334 30.95 4.71 3.32
C SER A 334 29.56 4.40 2.75
N ARG A 335 28.50 4.61 3.55
CA ARG A 335 27.12 4.39 3.13
C ARG A 335 26.65 5.42 2.12
N ILE A 336 27.00 6.70 2.30
CA ILE A 336 26.73 7.75 1.31
C ILE A 336 27.37 7.41 -0.04
N LYS A 337 28.61 6.91 -0.03
CA LYS A 337 29.27 6.43 -1.25
C LYS A 337 28.51 5.27 -1.90
N ASP A 338 28.07 4.29 -1.13
CA ASP A 338 27.25 3.17 -1.65
C ASP A 338 25.96 3.67 -2.31
N VAL A 339 25.26 4.61 -1.67
CA VAL A 339 24.01 5.20 -2.18
C VAL A 339 24.26 5.99 -3.47
N ALA A 340 25.35 6.76 -3.53
CA ALA A 340 25.75 7.51 -4.73
C ALA A 340 26.14 6.56 -5.88
N LEU A 341 26.91 5.50 -5.61
CA LEU A 341 27.30 4.48 -6.59
C LEU A 341 26.10 3.73 -7.18
N ARG A 342 25.03 3.56 -6.41
CA ARG A 342 23.75 2.97 -6.87
C ARG A 342 22.89 3.95 -7.67
N GLY A 343 23.34 5.19 -7.89
CA GLY A 343 22.62 6.23 -8.62
C GLY A 343 21.40 6.77 -7.87
N GLN A 344 21.28 6.52 -6.56
CA GLN A 344 20.14 6.96 -5.75
C GLN A 344 20.29 8.40 -5.27
N LEU A 345 21.52 8.92 -5.25
CA LEU A 345 21.88 10.29 -4.87
C LEU A 345 22.60 10.95 -6.05
N LYS A 346 22.06 12.06 -6.55
CA LYS A 346 22.68 12.81 -7.66
C LYS A 346 23.87 13.63 -7.17
N GLU A 347 24.81 13.92 -8.06
CA GLU A 347 26.03 14.69 -7.71
C GLU A 347 25.71 16.06 -7.09
N ALA A 348 24.80 16.84 -7.68
CA ALA A 348 24.38 18.13 -7.13
C ALA A 348 23.77 18.02 -5.72
N GLU A 349 23.05 16.94 -5.47
CA GLU A 349 22.42 16.66 -4.17
C GLU A 349 23.46 16.22 -3.13
N LEU A 350 24.45 15.43 -3.56
CA LEU A 350 25.60 15.04 -2.75
C LEU A 350 26.45 16.25 -2.36
N MET A 351 26.74 17.15 -3.31
CA MET A 351 27.49 18.39 -3.02
C MET A 351 26.73 19.30 -2.06
N SER A 352 25.41 19.43 -2.24
CA SER A 352 24.53 20.18 -1.32
C SER A 352 24.55 19.61 0.10
N LEU A 353 24.50 18.28 0.26
CA LEU A 353 24.60 17.63 1.57
C LEU A 353 25.90 17.94 2.31
N PHE A 354 27.01 18.05 1.59
CA PHE A 354 28.36 18.28 2.14
C PHE A 354 28.74 19.77 2.26
N GLU A 355 27.86 20.66 1.79
CA GLU A 355 28.09 22.11 1.69
C GLU A 355 29.38 22.43 0.92
N VAL A 356 29.53 21.81 -0.26
CA VAL A 356 30.67 22.01 -1.16
C VAL A 356 30.20 22.43 -2.55
N SER A 357 31.08 23.10 -3.28
CA SER A 357 30.83 23.53 -4.67
C SER A 357 31.52 22.65 -5.71
N ASP A 358 32.46 21.80 -5.29
CA ASP A 358 33.19 20.86 -6.13
C ASP A 358 33.02 19.43 -5.58
N ALA A 359 32.76 18.47 -6.47
CA ALA A 359 32.58 17.06 -6.12
C ALA A 359 33.85 16.46 -5.48
N GLN A 360 35.04 16.98 -5.81
CA GLN A 360 36.30 16.53 -5.22
C GLN A 360 36.40 16.83 -3.72
N ASP A 361 35.62 17.79 -3.21
CA ASP A 361 35.60 18.19 -1.80
C ASP A 361 34.61 17.37 -0.95
N VAL A 362 33.88 16.43 -1.57
CA VAL A 362 33.07 15.44 -0.86
C VAL A 362 33.99 14.41 -0.21
N LYS A 363 34.42 14.71 1.02
CA LYS A 363 35.36 13.89 1.81
C LYS A 363 34.83 13.63 3.21
N VAL A 364 35.31 12.56 3.87
CA VAL A 364 34.84 12.16 5.20
C VAL A 364 35.07 13.24 6.26
N GLU A 365 36.14 14.03 6.12
CA GLU A 365 36.51 15.10 7.05
C GLU A 365 35.45 16.21 7.12
N ARG A 366 34.63 16.37 6.07
CA ARG A 366 33.50 17.31 6.08
C ARG A 366 32.43 16.91 7.08
N LEU A 367 32.31 15.62 7.41
CA LEU A 367 31.41 15.13 8.46
C LEU A 367 31.87 15.54 9.87
N SER A 368 33.06 16.13 10.04
CA SER A 368 33.43 16.77 11.31
C SER A 368 32.61 18.05 11.58
N SER A 369 32.04 18.67 10.54
CA SER A 369 31.10 19.79 10.67
C SER A 369 29.75 19.32 11.24
N PRO A 370 29.28 19.88 12.38
CA PRO A 370 27.95 19.58 12.91
C PRO A 370 26.82 19.89 11.93
N VAL A 371 26.96 20.96 11.14
CA VAL A 371 25.95 21.38 10.14
C VAL A 371 25.80 20.33 9.06
N VAL A 372 26.92 19.85 8.50
CA VAL A 372 26.94 18.80 7.47
C VAL A 372 26.33 17.51 8.00
N ARG A 373 26.69 17.08 9.23
CA ARG A 373 26.07 15.88 9.84
C ARG A 373 24.58 16.07 10.01
N ALA A 374 24.14 17.22 10.50
CA ALA A 374 22.72 17.48 10.70
C ALA A 374 21.94 17.45 9.37
N ASN A 375 22.50 18.03 8.29
CA ASN A 375 21.92 17.97 6.95
C ASN A 375 21.71 16.51 6.48
N ILE A 376 22.69 15.65 6.73
CA ILE A 376 22.63 14.22 6.39
C ILE A 376 21.59 13.50 7.27
N LEU A 377 21.61 13.70 8.59
CA LEU A 377 20.76 12.97 9.52
C LEU A 377 19.27 13.34 9.41
N ARG A 378 18.92 14.59 9.06
CA ARG A 378 17.52 14.94 8.75
C ARG A 378 16.98 14.23 7.50
N ARG A 379 17.89 13.76 6.63
CA ARG A 379 17.59 13.07 5.38
C ARG A 379 17.92 11.57 5.44
N ASN A 380 18.25 11.05 6.62
CA ASN A 380 18.51 9.64 6.86
C ASN A 380 17.23 8.94 7.35
N ALA A 381 16.85 7.85 6.69
CA ALA A 381 15.58 7.16 6.96
C ALA A 381 15.47 6.66 8.41
N ASP A 382 16.53 6.02 8.93
CA ASP A 382 16.59 5.56 10.32
C ASP A 382 16.49 6.70 11.34
N SER A 383 17.14 7.83 11.08
CA SER A 383 17.13 8.99 11.98
C SER A 383 15.73 9.60 12.08
N VAL A 384 15.01 9.68 10.95
CA VAL A 384 13.60 10.13 10.92
C VAL A 384 12.71 9.14 11.67
N ALA A 385 12.83 7.83 11.41
CA ALA A 385 12.03 6.84 12.11
C ALA A 385 12.31 6.84 13.64
N ALA A 386 13.58 6.92 14.04
CA ALA A 386 13.98 6.91 15.44
C ALA A 386 13.51 8.15 16.21
N LEU A 387 13.63 9.35 15.63
CA LEU A 387 13.15 10.58 16.26
C LEU A 387 11.66 10.47 16.56
N GLY A 388 10.86 9.98 15.61
CA GLY A 388 9.41 9.88 15.79
C GLY A 388 9.03 8.95 16.93
N MET A 389 9.71 7.80 17.02
CA MET A 389 9.51 6.84 18.10
C MET A 389 9.90 7.40 19.47
N LEU A 390 11.04 8.09 19.56
CA LEU A 390 11.54 8.66 20.81
C LEU A 390 10.66 9.81 21.31
N VAL A 391 10.27 10.72 20.42
CA VAL A 391 9.40 11.85 20.75
C VAL A 391 8.03 11.36 21.22
N SER A 392 7.51 10.31 20.59
CA SER A 392 6.16 9.80 20.87
C SER A 392 6.13 8.62 21.85
N HIS A 393 7.24 8.31 22.52
CA HIS A 393 7.39 7.10 23.33
C HIS A 393 6.26 6.90 24.37
N LYS A 394 5.76 7.98 24.99
CA LYS A 394 4.67 7.91 25.97
C LYS A 394 3.37 7.41 25.34
N SER A 395 2.96 8.01 24.21
CA SER A 395 1.74 7.62 23.48
C SER A 395 1.86 6.21 22.91
N LEU A 396 3.03 5.84 22.39
CA LEU A 396 3.29 4.50 21.89
C LEU A 396 3.21 3.45 23.01
N THR A 397 3.80 3.75 24.17
CA THR A 397 3.73 2.87 25.35
C THR A 397 2.29 2.69 25.83
N ALA A 398 1.53 3.78 25.95
CA ALA A 398 0.11 3.72 26.32
C ALA A 398 -0.70 2.86 25.33
N LYS A 399 -0.42 2.96 24.03
CA LYS A 399 -1.09 2.14 23.03
C LYS A 399 -0.71 0.66 23.14
N LEU A 400 0.57 0.33 23.36
CA LEU A 400 0.99 -1.05 23.63
C LEU A 400 0.32 -1.63 24.88
N THR A 401 0.17 -0.84 25.95
CA THR A 401 -0.58 -1.25 27.15
C THR A 401 -2.02 -1.63 26.81
N SER A 402 -2.69 -0.82 25.97
CA SER A 402 -4.08 -1.08 25.55
C SER A 402 -4.24 -2.38 24.76
N TRP A 403 -3.18 -2.89 24.15
CA TRP A 403 -3.15 -4.15 23.41
C TRP A 403 -2.58 -5.33 24.22
N GLY A 404 -2.21 -5.13 25.50
CA GLY A 404 -1.55 -6.16 26.29
C GLY A 404 -0.13 -6.51 25.82
N GLN A 405 0.49 -5.65 25.00
CA GLN A 405 1.86 -5.81 24.49
C GLN A 405 2.90 -5.10 25.38
N TYR A 406 2.45 -4.52 26.49
CA TYR A 406 3.31 -3.91 27.50
C TYR A 406 2.79 -4.15 28.92
N THR A 407 3.69 -4.41 29.87
CA THR A 407 3.39 -4.56 31.30
C THR A 407 4.20 -3.60 32.15
N HIS A 408 3.55 -2.97 33.14
CA HIS A 408 4.18 -1.98 34.01
C HIS A 408 5.23 -2.57 34.98
N GLY A 409 5.21 -3.89 35.18
CA GLY A 409 5.99 -4.58 36.21
C GLY A 409 5.23 -4.68 37.51
#